data_AF-A0A5D2RTH4-F1
#
_entry.id   AF-A0A5D2RTH4-F1
#
_cell.length_a   1.000
_cell.length_b   1.000
_cell.length_c   1.000
_cell.angle_alpha   90.00
_cell.angle_beta   90.00
_cell.angle_gamma   90.00
#
_symmetry.space_group_name_H-M   'P 1'
#
loop_
_entity.id
_entity.type
_entity.pdbx_description
1 polymer ?
#
loop_
_entity_poly.entity_id
_entity_poly.type
_entity_poly.pdbx_seq_one_letter_code
_entity_poly.pdbx_strand_id
1 'polypeptide(L)' 'MAGSKFVEVLVGVGSARTRDLFKRAKVNKPSVIFIDEIDALATKYDNLVIA' A
#
# COMPACT_ATOMS: atom_id res chain seq x y z
N MET A 1 -5.03 20.35 -18.56
CA MET A 1 -5.82 19.18 -18.10
C MET A 1 -5.03 17.87 -18.28
N ALA A 2 -3.89 17.68 -17.60
CA ALA A 2 -3.06 16.47 -17.79
C ALA A 2 -2.53 15.83 -16.48
N GLY A 3 -2.48 16.56 -15.36
CA GLY A 3 -1.97 16.02 -14.09
C GLY A 3 -2.93 15.07 -13.37
N SER A 4 -4.24 15.33 -13.38
CA SER A 4 -5.22 14.55 -12.59
C SER A 4 -5.38 13.12 -13.08
N LYS A 5 -5.39 12.88 -14.41
CA LYS A 5 -5.49 11.54 -15.00
C LYS A 5 -4.24 10.69 -14.75
N PHE A 6 -3.08 11.34 -14.57
CA PHE A 6 -1.82 10.66 -14.22
C PHE A 6 -1.77 10.30 -12.74
N VAL A 7 -2.26 11.18 -11.86
CA VAL A 7 -2.42 10.91 -10.42
C VAL A 7 -3.40 9.76 -10.20
N GLU A 8 -4.50 9.67 -10.93
CA GLU A 8 -5.47 8.57 -10.83
C GLU A 8 -4.89 7.18 -11.21
N VAL A 9 -4.00 7.14 -12.20
CA VAL A 9 -3.32 5.90 -12.61
C VAL A 9 -2.29 5.44 -11.58
N LEU A 10 -1.73 6.34 -10.77
CA LEU A 10 -0.72 6.03 -9.76
C LEU A 10 -1.31 5.83 -8.36
N VAL A 11 -2.36 6.59 -8.02
CA VAL A 11 -3.12 6.47 -6.78
C VAL A 11 -3.90 5.16 -6.80
N GLY A 12 -3.52 4.23 -5.93
CA GLY A 12 -4.21 2.95 -5.78
C GLY A 12 -3.51 1.75 -6.43
N VAL A 13 -2.43 1.95 -7.19
CA VAL A 13 -1.61 0.82 -7.70
C VAL A 13 -0.97 0.07 -6.53
N GLY A 14 -0.49 0.80 -5.52
CA GLY A 14 0.04 0.19 -4.29
C GLY A 14 -1.01 -0.63 -3.55
N SER A 15 -2.19 -0.07 -3.30
CA SER A 15 -3.26 -0.75 -2.56
C SER A 15 -3.86 -1.93 -3.32
N ALA A 16 -4.00 -1.84 -4.64
CA ALA A 16 -4.44 -2.95 -5.49
C ALA A 16 -3.43 -4.11 -5.47
N ARG A 17 -2.12 -3.82 -5.58
CA ARG A 17 -1.06 -4.83 -5.51
C ARG A 17 -1.05 -5.55 -4.16
N THR A 18 -1.20 -4.81 -3.05
CA THR A 18 -1.30 -5.42 -1.71
C THR A 18 -2.52 -6.33 -1.61
N ARG A 19 -3.70 -5.90 -2.08
CA ARG A 19 -4.92 -6.72 -2.08
C ARG A 19 -4.72 -8.02 -2.86
N ASP A 20 -4.09 -7.96 -4.03
CA ASP A 20 -3.87 -9.14 -4.86
C ASP A 20 -2.77 -10.08 -4.31
N LEU A 21 -1.79 -9.55 -3.57
CA LEU A 21 -0.83 -10.36 -2.80
C LEU A 21 -1.54 -11.22 -1.76
N PHE A 22 -2.41 -10.60 -0.94
CA PHE A 22 -3.18 -11.32 0.08
C PHE A 22 -4.18 -12.32 -0.51
N LYS A 23 -4.81 -12.01 -1.66
CA LYS A 23 -5.67 -12.98 -2.35
C LYS A 23 -4.90 -14.23 -2.78
N ARG A 24 -3.72 -14.05 -3.39
CA ARG A 24 -2.86 -15.17 -3.80
C ARG A 24 -2.39 -16.01 -2.61
N ALA A 25 -1.99 -15.37 -1.52
CA ALA A 25 -1.59 -16.06 -0.29
C ALA A 25 -2.72 -16.91 0.31
N LYS A 26 -3.97 -16.42 0.27
CA LYS A 26 -5.15 -17.17 0.76
C LYS A 26 -5.45 -18.44 -0.04
N VAL A 27 -5.23 -18.41 -1.36
CA VAL A 27 -5.43 -19.58 -2.23
C VAL A 27 -4.33 -20.62 -1.99
N ASN A 28 -3.09 -20.17 -1.79
CA ASN A 28 -1.92 -21.04 -1.64
C ASN A 28 -1.60 -21.39 -0.18
N LYS A 29 -2.59 -21.68 0.67
CA LYS A 29 -2.34 -22.04 2.08
C LYS A 29 -1.68 -23.42 2.19
N PRO A 30 -0.72 -23.62 3.14
CA PRO A 30 -0.18 -22.63 4.07
C PRO A 30 0.84 -21.69 3.41
N SER A 31 0.78 -20.39 3.73
CA SER A 31 1.67 -19.37 3.15
C SER A 31 2.16 -18.38 4.20
N VAL A 32 3.36 -17.85 3.98
CA VAL A 32 3.99 -16.79 4.80
C VAL A 32 4.25 -15.60 3.89
N ILE A 33 3.84 -14.41 4.32
CA ILE A 33 4.12 -13.14 3.64
C ILE A 33 5.21 -12.42 4.43
N PHE A 34 6.35 -12.20 3.81
CA PHE A 34 7.42 -11.37 4.37
C PHE A 34 7.26 -9.93 3.88
N ILE A 35 7.29 -8.98 4.81
CA ILE A 35 7.29 -7.54 4.50
C ILE A 35 8.56 -6.99 5.13
N ASP A 36 9.49 -6.58 4.29
CA ASP A 36 10.72 -5.93 4.71
C ASP A 36 10.56 -4.41 4.71
N GLU A 37 11.35 -3.71 5.51
CA GLU A 37 11.38 -2.23 5.58
C GLU A 37 9.97 -1.58 5.68
N ILE A 38 9.08 -2.17 6.49
CA ILE A 38 7.70 -1.67 6.65
C ILE A 38 7.65 -0.25 7.22
N ASP A 39 8.68 0.15 7.95
CA ASP A 39 8.91 1.49 8.45
C ASP A 39 9.10 2.53 7.33
N ALA A 40 9.68 2.14 6.18
CA ALA A 40 9.77 3.00 5.00
C ALA A 40 8.39 3.26 4.36
N LEU A 41 7.45 2.32 4.50
CA LEU A 41 6.07 2.47 4.03
C LEU A 41 5.17 3.17 5.06
N ALA A 42 5.47 3.01 6.35
CA ALA A 42 4.70 3.57 7.45
C ALA A 42 5.14 5.01 7.75
N THR A 43 4.50 5.99 7.10
CA THR A 43 4.60 7.38 7.56
C THR A 43 3.93 7.48 8.93
N LYS A 44 4.69 7.65 10.01
CA LYS A 44 4.12 8.12 11.28
C LYS A 44 3.43 9.45 11.02
N TYR A 45 2.17 9.60 11.43
CA TYR A 45 1.54 10.92 11.55
C TYR A 45 2.17 11.67 12.73
N ASP A 46 3.41 12.10 12.57
CA ASP A 46 4.19 12.80 13.61
C ASP A 46 3.90 14.31 13.63
N ASN A 47 2.63 14.69 13.41
CA ASN A 47 2.15 16.04 13.68
C ASN A 47 0.65 16.01 14.02
N LEU A 48 0.34 15.50 15.20
CA LEU A 48 -0.81 15.99 15.96
C LEU A 48 -0.42 17.32 16.61
N VAL A 49 -0.31 18.38 15.81
CA VAL A 49 -0.41 19.75 16.34
C VAL A 49 -1.89 20.08 16.31
N ILE A 50 -2.61 19.66 17.34
CA ILE A 50 -3.83 20.38 17.71
C ILE A 50 -3.32 21.61 18.47
N ALA A 51 -3.15 22.71 17.74
CA ALA A 51 -3.08 24.05 18.28
C ALA A 51 -4.29 24.82 17.71
#